data_AF-A0A957RIZ7-F1
#
_entry.id   AF-A0A957RIZ7-F1
#
_cell.length_a   1.000
_cell.length_b   1.000
_cell.length_c   1.000
_cell.angle_alpha   90.00
_cell.angle_beta   90.00
_cell.angle_gamma   90.00
#
_symmetry.space_group_name_H-M   'P 1'
#
loop_
_entity.id
_entity.type
_entity.pdbx_description
1 polymer ?
#
loop_
_entity_poly.entity_id
_entity_poly.type
_entity_poly.pdbx_seq_one_letter_code
_entity_poly.pdbx_strand_id
1 'polypeptide(L)'
;MEIAERNLWDQPMHVEHVAAGMPLPESAEAIALVAGLERHYPGDEHWDNFAQAYALLLDAAETAEAVGGSWDTLGEVFMEFGQPSRWYGQHFTTWDTAMLAQRLLNGNDEARIAEALAGRMTEAAKRIQAKGGRDAALLGDHAMMAVAMLGGDDDRANSPEFRQFFHQHLLPAIAAEVEPIGVYDPTIGSGVMLLAYASMVPRWANDWGMVRYYGQDIDETCVRMARINCMLHNLNGYALQIARATWRGNQRRAGNDPDAILAAFELVTTDPQTHTGEGSADLNRAQPALA
;
A
#
# COMPACT_ATOMS: atom_id res chain seq x y z
N MET A 1 0.06 -18.75 8.65
CA MET A 1 0.54 -17.69 7.75
C MET A 1 -0.05 -17.84 6.35
N GLU A 2 0.10 -18.96 5.65
CA GLU A 2 -0.39 -19.14 4.26
C GLU A 2 -1.85 -18.74 4.01
N ILE A 3 -2.77 -19.30 4.80
CA ILE A 3 -4.20 -19.01 4.62
C ILE A 3 -4.55 -17.56 4.99
N ALA A 4 -3.87 -16.97 5.98
CA ALA A 4 -4.08 -15.57 6.36
C ALA A 4 -3.59 -14.61 5.25
N GLU A 5 -2.44 -14.91 4.66
CA GLU A 5 -1.92 -14.18 3.51
C GLU A 5 -2.84 -14.30 2.30
N ARG A 6 -3.31 -15.52 1.99
CA ARG A 6 -4.26 -15.75 0.89
C ARG A 6 -5.56 -14.97 1.08
N ASN A 7 -6.12 -14.97 2.29
CA ASN A 7 -7.34 -14.23 2.60
C ASN A 7 -7.18 -12.72 2.38
N LEU A 8 -6.03 -12.14 2.75
CA LEU A 8 -5.74 -10.74 2.47
C LEU A 8 -5.53 -10.49 0.97
N TRP A 9 -4.83 -11.40 0.28
CA TRP A 9 -4.64 -11.29 -1.17
C TRP A 9 -5.97 -11.29 -1.95
N ASP A 10 -6.94 -12.08 -1.50
CA ASP A 10 -8.29 -12.14 -2.06
C ASP A 10 -9.24 -11.06 -1.53
N GLN A 11 -8.85 -10.34 -0.47
CA GLN A 11 -9.73 -9.36 0.18
C GLN A 11 -10.28 -8.29 -0.77
N PRO A 12 -9.51 -7.71 -1.72
CA PRO A 12 -10.09 -6.76 -2.68
C PRO A 12 -11.24 -7.39 -3.49
N MET A 13 -11.12 -8.64 -3.92
CA MET A 13 -12.19 -9.34 -4.63
C MET A 13 -13.43 -9.53 -3.73
N HIS A 14 -13.22 -9.95 -2.48
CA HIS A 14 -14.30 -10.09 -1.49
C HIS A 14 -15.01 -8.76 -1.21
N VAL A 15 -14.26 -7.68 -1.04
CA VAL A 15 -14.80 -6.32 -0.80
C VAL A 15 -15.65 -5.85 -1.98
N GLU A 16 -15.20 -6.07 -3.22
CA GLU A 16 -15.99 -5.75 -4.41
C GLU A 16 -17.33 -6.49 -4.42
N HIS A 17 -17.34 -7.79 -4.11
CA HIS A 17 -18.56 -8.60 -4.08
C HIS A 17 -19.51 -8.20 -2.96
N VAL A 18 -19.00 -7.93 -1.75
CA VAL A 18 -19.80 -7.40 -0.63
C VAL A 18 -20.43 -6.07 -1.02
N ALA A 19 -19.63 -5.14 -1.57
CA ALA A 19 -20.13 -3.85 -2.05
C ALA A 19 -21.15 -4.02 -3.19
N ALA A 20 -21.01 -5.03 -4.07
CA ALA A 20 -21.99 -5.33 -5.11
C ALA A 20 -23.26 -6.04 -4.61
N GLY A 21 -23.25 -6.61 -3.40
CA GLY A 21 -24.33 -7.48 -2.92
C GLY A 21 -24.33 -8.86 -3.60
N MET A 22 -23.16 -9.31 -4.04
CA MET A 22 -22.95 -10.58 -4.74
C MET A 22 -22.39 -11.65 -3.76
N PRO A 23 -22.55 -12.95 -4.07
CA PRO A 23 -21.93 -14.02 -3.30
C PRO A 23 -20.40 -13.86 -3.26
N LEU A 24 -19.77 -14.21 -2.13
CA LEU A 24 -18.32 -14.20 -2.00
C LEU A 24 -17.71 -15.24 -2.95
N PRO A 25 -16.79 -14.83 -3.84
CA PRO A 25 -16.06 -15.74 -4.72
C PRO A 25 -14.85 -16.31 -3.99
N GLU A 26 -14.41 -17.50 -4.38
CA GLU A 26 -13.15 -18.09 -3.91
C GLU A 26 -12.19 -18.22 -5.10
N SER A 27 -10.93 -17.80 -4.93
CA SER A 27 -9.91 -17.96 -5.97
C SER A 27 -9.54 -19.44 -6.15
N ALA A 28 -9.09 -19.83 -7.35
CA ALA A 28 -8.64 -21.20 -7.60
C ALA A 28 -7.46 -21.57 -6.69
N GLU A 29 -6.60 -20.59 -6.40
CA GLU A 29 -5.48 -20.69 -5.47
C GLU A 29 -5.95 -20.90 -4.03
N ALA A 30 -6.97 -20.16 -3.56
CA ALA A 30 -7.55 -20.35 -2.23
C ALA A 30 -8.16 -21.74 -2.07
N ILE A 31 -8.96 -22.19 -3.05
CA ILE A 31 -9.56 -23.54 -3.04
C ILE A 31 -8.46 -24.61 -2.97
N ALA A 32 -7.41 -24.49 -3.79
CA ALA A 32 -6.31 -25.45 -3.79
C ALA A 32 -5.54 -25.46 -2.46
N LEU A 33 -5.33 -24.29 -1.87
CA LEU A 33 -4.66 -24.15 -0.57
C LEU A 33 -5.47 -24.81 0.54
N VAL A 34 -6.77 -24.50 0.64
CA VAL A 34 -7.66 -25.10 1.66
C VAL A 34 -7.70 -26.62 1.52
N ALA A 35 -7.87 -27.14 0.30
CA ALA A 35 -7.86 -28.59 0.06
C ALA A 35 -6.52 -29.27 0.45
N GLY A 36 -5.40 -28.54 0.40
CA GLY A 36 -4.11 -29.00 0.89
C GLY A 36 -4.02 -28.99 2.43
N LEU A 37 -4.54 -27.94 3.06
CA LEU A 37 -4.55 -27.76 4.51
C LEU A 37 -5.50 -28.72 5.22
N GLU A 38 -6.66 -29.04 4.65
CA GLU A 38 -7.63 -30.01 5.21
C GLU A 38 -7.01 -31.39 5.47
N ARG A 39 -5.97 -31.77 4.72
CA ARG A 39 -5.25 -33.04 4.94
C ARG A 39 -4.47 -33.04 6.24
N HIS A 40 -4.03 -31.87 6.70
CA HIS A 40 -3.21 -31.68 7.89
C HIS A 40 -4.04 -31.19 9.10
N TYR A 41 -5.13 -30.47 8.83
CA TYR A 41 -6.05 -29.91 9.80
C TYR A 41 -7.48 -30.39 9.53
N PRO A 42 -7.78 -31.68 9.75
CA PRO A 42 -9.11 -32.22 9.50
C PRO A 42 -10.11 -31.79 10.57
N GLY A 43 -11.30 -31.37 10.16
CA GLY A 43 -12.42 -31.07 11.05
C GLY A 43 -12.63 -29.58 11.33
N ASP A 44 -13.89 -29.22 11.62
CA ASP A 44 -14.36 -27.84 11.68
C ASP A 44 -13.71 -27.03 12.82
N GLU A 45 -13.34 -27.68 13.93
CA GLU A 45 -12.75 -27.01 15.10
C GLU A 45 -11.46 -26.23 14.75
N HIS A 46 -10.62 -26.76 13.87
CA HIS A 46 -9.39 -26.07 13.45
C HIS A 46 -9.70 -24.80 12.65
N TRP A 47 -10.72 -24.86 11.80
CA TRP A 47 -11.16 -23.74 10.97
C TRP A 47 -11.89 -22.68 11.80
N ASP A 48 -12.70 -23.09 12.77
CA ASP A 48 -13.34 -22.18 13.73
C ASP A 48 -12.30 -21.44 14.57
N ASN A 49 -11.28 -22.15 15.06
CA ASN A 49 -10.17 -21.54 15.80
C ASN A 49 -9.35 -20.59 14.92
N PHE A 50 -9.09 -20.97 13.66
CA PHE A 50 -8.43 -20.08 12.70
C PHE A 50 -9.24 -18.81 12.45
N ALA A 51 -10.55 -18.94 12.20
CA ALA A 51 -11.43 -17.80 11.94
C ALA A 51 -11.46 -16.83 13.13
N GLN A 52 -11.53 -17.35 14.36
CA GLN A 52 -11.46 -16.53 15.58
C GLN A 52 -10.11 -15.83 15.73
N ALA A 53 -9.00 -16.55 15.56
CA ALA A 53 -7.66 -15.98 15.64
C ALA A 53 -7.41 -14.92 14.55
N TYR A 54 -7.91 -15.17 13.33
CA TYR A 54 -7.82 -14.22 12.23
C TYR A 54 -8.65 -12.96 12.48
N ALA A 55 -9.86 -13.10 13.05
CA ALA A 55 -10.66 -11.94 13.46
C ALA A 55 -9.95 -11.09 14.52
N LEU A 56 -9.33 -11.73 15.53
CA LEU A 56 -8.52 -11.04 16.53
C LEU A 56 -7.29 -10.34 15.92
N LEU A 57 -6.66 -10.94 14.91
CA LEU A 57 -5.55 -10.32 14.19
C LEU A 57 -5.99 -9.04 13.45
N LEU A 58 -7.15 -9.08 12.78
CA LEU A 58 -7.69 -7.91 12.09
C LEU A 58 -8.03 -6.79 13.09
N ASP A 59 -8.69 -7.13 14.20
CA ASP A 59 -9.04 -6.17 15.26
C ASP A 59 -7.79 -5.55 15.91
N ALA A 60 -6.76 -6.36 16.18
CA ALA A 60 -5.50 -5.87 16.71
C ALA A 60 -4.82 -4.88 15.75
N ALA A 61 -4.79 -5.18 14.44
CA ALA A 61 -4.23 -4.28 13.44
C ALA A 61 -5.03 -2.98 13.31
N GLU A 62 -6.36 -3.06 13.31
CA GLU A 62 -7.25 -1.90 13.19
C GLU A 62 -7.15 -0.95 14.40
N THR A 63 -7.01 -1.51 15.60
CA THR A 63 -7.02 -0.74 16.85
C THR A 63 -5.64 -0.31 17.35
N ALA A 64 -4.56 -0.87 16.78
CA ALA A 64 -3.17 -0.65 17.25
C ALA A 64 -2.83 0.83 17.45
N GLU A 65 -3.10 1.69 16.47
CA GLU A 65 -2.82 3.13 16.58
C GLU A 65 -3.62 3.78 17.73
N ALA A 66 -4.91 3.50 17.84
CA ALA A 66 -5.80 4.12 18.82
C ALA A 66 -5.44 3.76 20.27
N VAL A 67 -4.90 2.55 20.49
CA VAL A 67 -4.49 2.08 21.83
C VAL A 67 -3.00 2.28 22.10
N GLY A 68 -2.24 2.85 21.17
CA GLY A 68 -0.79 2.95 21.26
C GLY A 68 -0.09 1.58 21.28
N GLY A 69 -0.73 0.58 20.67
CA GLY A 69 -0.26 -0.80 20.58
C GLY A 69 0.74 -1.02 19.46
N SER A 70 1.36 -2.19 19.48
CA SER A 70 2.28 -2.65 18.45
C SER A 70 1.56 -2.90 17.13
N TRP A 71 2.16 -2.43 16.04
CA TRP A 71 1.69 -2.80 14.69
C TRP A 71 2.16 -4.21 14.28
N ASP A 72 3.02 -4.85 15.08
CA ASP A 72 3.61 -6.17 14.77
C ASP A 72 3.06 -7.30 15.66
N THR A 73 1.73 -7.40 15.76
CA THR A 73 1.08 -8.49 16.52
C THR A 73 1.55 -9.87 16.07
N LEU A 74 1.77 -10.08 14.77
CA LEU A 74 2.25 -11.36 14.25
C LEU A 74 3.69 -11.68 14.68
N GLY A 75 4.58 -10.69 14.66
CA GLY A 75 5.95 -10.88 15.14
C GLY A 75 5.99 -11.18 16.63
N GLU A 76 5.15 -10.52 17.42
CA GLU A 76 5.03 -10.79 18.86
C GLU A 76 4.54 -12.21 19.15
N VAL A 77 3.45 -12.63 18.50
CA VAL A 77 2.92 -13.99 18.62
C VAL A 77 3.94 -15.02 18.14
N PHE A 78 4.67 -14.74 17.06
CA PHE A 78 5.73 -15.61 16.57
C PHE A 78 6.88 -15.75 17.56
N MET A 79 7.30 -14.65 18.19
CA MET A 79 8.37 -14.68 19.20
C MET A 79 7.94 -15.39 20.49
N GLU A 80 6.65 -15.31 20.85
CA GLU A 80 6.09 -15.98 22.04
C GLU A 80 5.86 -17.48 21.83
N PHE A 81 5.18 -17.86 20.74
CA PHE A 81 4.74 -19.24 20.50
C PHE A 81 5.64 -20.03 19.57
N GLY A 82 6.34 -19.36 18.65
CA GLY A 82 7.02 -19.97 17.49
C GLY A 82 8.32 -20.71 17.81
N GLN A 83 8.78 -20.73 19.07
CA GLN A 83 10.13 -21.15 19.46
C GLN A 83 11.20 -20.54 18.54
N PRO A 84 11.59 -19.26 18.73
CA PRO A 84 12.65 -18.64 17.94
C PRO A 84 13.83 -19.60 17.89
N SER A 85 14.17 -20.07 16.70
CA SER A 85 15.00 -21.25 16.59
C SER A 85 16.38 -20.95 17.22
N ARG A 86 16.66 -21.60 18.36
CA ARG A 86 17.90 -21.46 19.15
C ARG A 86 19.19 -21.67 18.34
N TRP A 87 19.09 -22.27 17.16
CA TRP A 87 20.21 -22.49 16.23
C TRP A 87 20.30 -21.46 15.10
N TYR A 88 19.20 -20.74 14.75
CA TYR A 88 19.22 -19.68 13.74
C TYR A 88 19.09 -18.26 14.32
N GLY A 89 18.86 -18.11 15.63
CA GLY A 89 18.98 -16.82 16.33
C GLY A 89 17.98 -15.76 15.86
N GLN A 90 16.81 -16.17 15.36
CA GLN A 90 15.76 -15.25 14.90
C GLN A 90 15.11 -14.56 16.10
N HIS A 91 15.63 -13.39 16.41
CA HIS A 91 15.07 -12.50 17.42
C HIS A 91 14.62 -11.23 16.73
N PHE A 92 13.32 -10.99 16.71
CA PHE A 92 12.79 -9.75 16.18
C PHE A 92 13.04 -8.61 17.17
N THR A 93 13.32 -7.43 16.61
CA THR A 93 13.34 -6.17 17.37
C THR A 93 11.95 -5.94 17.97
N THR A 94 11.87 -5.64 19.27
CA THR A 94 10.57 -5.31 19.87
C THR A 94 10.03 -3.99 19.31
N TRP A 95 8.70 -3.83 19.31
CA TRP A 95 8.04 -2.62 18.81
C TRP A 95 8.64 -1.32 19.37
N ASP A 96 8.79 -1.23 20.68
CA ASP A 96 9.36 -0.05 21.34
C ASP A 96 10.79 0.25 20.89
N THR A 97 11.59 -0.80 20.67
CA THR A 97 12.96 -0.65 20.19
C THR A 97 12.98 -0.21 18.73
N ALA A 98 12.07 -0.75 17.90
CA ALA A 98 11.92 -0.33 16.51
C ALA A 98 11.49 1.14 16.43
N MET A 99 10.50 1.55 17.23
CA MET A 99 10.05 2.94 17.34
C MET A 99 11.18 3.87 17.80
N LEU A 100 11.94 3.49 18.82
CA LEU A 100 13.10 4.25 19.28
C LEU A 100 14.14 4.39 18.15
N ALA A 101 14.46 3.31 17.45
CA ALA A 101 15.40 3.33 16.34
C ALA A 101 14.92 4.25 15.21
N GLN A 102 13.64 4.20 14.84
CA GLN A 102 13.09 5.07 13.80
C GLN A 102 13.11 6.54 14.22
N ARG A 103 12.82 6.86 15.47
CA ARG A 103 12.95 8.22 16.02
C ARG A 103 14.39 8.71 16.05
N LEU A 104 15.37 7.84 16.30
CA LEU A 104 16.79 8.22 16.27
C LEU A 104 17.30 8.46 14.84
N LEU A 105 16.89 7.63 13.88
CA LEU A 105 17.34 7.72 12.48
C LEU A 105 16.65 8.85 11.71
N ASN A 106 15.35 9.02 11.94
CA ASN A 106 14.51 9.96 11.20
C ASN A 106 14.17 11.21 12.01
N GLY A 107 14.62 11.30 13.26
CA GLY A 107 14.24 12.38 14.17
C GLY A 107 12.86 12.15 14.81
N ASN A 108 12.53 12.96 15.80
CA ASN A 108 11.19 12.99 16.40
C ASN A 108 10.16 13.73 15.53
N ASP A 109 10.61 14.45 14.51
CA ASP A 109 9.76 15.35 13.76
C ASP A 109 9.25 14.66 12.49
N GLU A 110 7.93 14.47 12.42
CA GLU A 110 7.15 14.23 11.21
C GLU A 110 7.60 15.14 10.04
N ALA A 111 8.23 16.27 10.35
CA ALA A 111 8.83 17.22 9.42
C ALA A 111 9.74 16.58 8.36
N ARG A 112 10.60 15.60 8.68
CA ARG A 112 11.49 15.01 7.65
C ARG A 112 10.73 14.17 6.63
N ILE A 113 9.72 13.43 7.08
CA ILE A 113 8.85 12.65 6.19
C ILE A 113 7.98 13.61 5.37
N ALA A 114 7.42 14.63 6.01
CA ALA A 114 6.63 15.67 5.35
C ALA A 114 7.45 16.43 4.29
N GLU A 115 8.70 16.80 4.60
CA GLU A 115 9.63 17.44 3.66
C GLU A 115 9.91 16.54 2.45
N ALA A 116 10.19 15.25 2.68
CA ALA A 116 10.41 14.30 1.59
C ALA A 116 9.16 14.17 0.70
N LEU A 117 7.97 14.06 1.29
CA LEU A 117 6.70 14.00 0.57
C LEU A 117 6.43 15.29 -0.23
N ALA A 118 6.64 16.45 0.40
CA ALA A 118 6.54 17.75 -0.25
C ALA A 118 7.51 17.87 -1.44
N GLY A 119 8.73 17.36 -1.30
CA GLY A 119 9.69 17.26 -2.39
C GLY A 119 9.17 16.41 -3.56
N ARG A 120 8.63 15.22 -3.29
CA ARG A 120 8.04 14.36 -4.34
C ARG A 120 6.87 15.02 -5.06
N MET A 121 6.00 15.69 -4.30
CA MET A 121 4.85 16.41 -4.86
C MET A 121 5.25 17.65 -5.65
N THR A 122 6.29 18.36 -5.23
CA THR A 122 6.89 19.49 -5.97
C THR A 122 7.42 19.02 -7.32
N GLU A 123 8.16 17.90 -7.35
CA GLU A 123 8.68 17.35 -8.61
C GLU A 123 7.57 16.81 -9.52
N ALA A 124 6.48 16.29 -8.95
CA ALA A 124 5.27 15.93 -9.71
C ALA A 124 4.62 17.15 -10.35
N ALA A 125 4.45 18.24 -9.58
CA ALA A 125 3.89 19.49 -10.08
C ALA A 125 4.71 20.07 -11.24
N LYS A 126 6.04 20.09 -11.12
CA LYS A 126 6.95 20.51 -12.21
C LYS A 126 6.79 19.65 -13.46
N ARG A 127 6.69 18.32 -13.29
CA ARG A 127 6.45 17.40 -14.42
C ARG A 127 5.13 17.68 -15.11
N ILE A 128 4.05 17.94 -14.35
CA ILE A 128 2.76 18.33 -14.89
C ILE A 128 2.88 19.63 -15.69
N GLN A 129 3.48 20.68 -15.13
CA GLN A 129 3.69 21.96 -15.84
C GLN A 129 4.48 21.77 -17.14
N ALA A 130 5.50 20.89 -17.12
CA ALA A 130 6.34 20.61 -18.28
C ALA A 130 5.57 19.94 -19.44
N LYS A 131 4.43 19.29 -19.19
CA LYS A 131 3.54 18.77 -20.25
C LYS A 131 2.93 19.89 -21.11
N GLY A 132 2.91 21.12 -20.60
CA GLY A 132 2.40 22.29 -21.31
C GLY A 132 0.87 22.34 -21.43
N GLY A 133 0.36 23.45 -21.96
CA GLY A 133 -1.07 23.73 -22.00
C GLY A 133 -1.60 24.42 -20.75
N ARG A 134 -2.76 25.07 -20.89
CA ARG A 134 -3.35 25.90 -19.82
C ARG A 134 -3.71 25.09 -18.59
N ASP A 135 -4.31 23.92 -18.77
CA ASP A 135 -4.83 23.11 -17.66
C ASP A 135 -3.71 22.48 -16.85
N ALA A 136 -2.65 22.00 -17.51
CA ALA A 136 -1.48 21.46 -16.85
C ALA A 136 -0.71 22.54 -16.07
N ALA A 137 -0.60 23.76 -16.63
CA ALA A 137 -0.01 24.89 -15.91
C ALA A 137 -0.80 25.23 -14.63
N LEU A 138 -2.13 25.33 -14.73
CA LEU A 138 -3.00 25.61 -13.58
C LEU A 138 -2.94 24.51 -12.51
N LEU A 139 -3.00 23.25 -12.91
CA LEU A 139 -2.91 22.12 -11.98
C LEU A 139 -1.56 22.09 -11.27
N GLY A 140 -0.48 22.32 -12.01
CA GLY A 140 0.87 22.40 -11.44
C GLY A 140 1.03 23.56 -10.47
N ASP A 141 0.53 24.75 -10.79
CA ASP A 141 0.55 25.91 -9.90
C ASP A 141 -0.23 25.64 -8.60
N HIS A 142 -1.43 25.04 -8.71
CA HIS A 142 -2.22 24.64 -7.54
C HIS A 142 -1.49 23.60 -6.68
N ALA A 143 -0.83 22.63 -7.31
CA ALA A 143 -0.04 21.63 -6.60
C ALA A 143 1.15 22.27 -5.85
N MET A 144 1.90 23.16 -6.51
CA MET A 144 3.00 23.90 -5.89
C MET A 144 2.52 24.73 -4.69
N MET A 145 1.39 25.43 -4.83
CA MET A 145 0.81 26.21 -3.73
C MET A 145 0.39 25.33 -2.56
N ALA A 146 -0.32 24.23 -2.82
CA ALA A 146 -0.76 23.32 -1.77
C ALA A 146 0.41 22.66 -1.03
N VAL A 147 1.47 22.28 -1.74
CA VAL A 147 2.69 21.75 -1.14
C VAL A 147 3.37 22.78 -0.25
N ALA A 148 3.47 24.04 -0.71
CA ALA A 148 4.02 25.12 0.11
C ALA A 148 3.20 25.38 1.37
N MET A 149 1.87 25.25 1.30
CA MET A 149 0.99 25.34 2.47
C MET A 149 1.22 24.18 3.43
N LEU A 150 1.33 22.94 2.94
CA LEU A 150 1.56 21.76 3.79
C LEU A 150 2.93 21.74 4.47
N GLY A 151 3.96 22.32 3.83
CA GLY A 151 5.33 22.35 4.34
C GLY A 151 5.68 23.58 5.18
N GLY A 152 4.74 24.51 5.38
CA GLY A 152 4.97 25.75 6.12
C GLY A 152 4.08 25.88 7.35
N ASP A 153 4.33 26.93 8.16
CA ASP A 153 3.51 27.29 9.33
C ASP A 153 2.19 28.00 8.93
N ASP A 154 1.59 27.63 7.79
CA ASP A 154 0.32 28.23 7.35
C ASP A 154 -0.86 27.47 7.97
N ASP A 155 -1.50 28.07 8.98
CA ASP A 155 -2.67 27.51 9.65
C ASP A 155 -3.79 27.09 8.68
N ARG A 156 -3.88 27.71 7.48
CA ARG A 156 -4.86 27.32 6.45
C ARG A 156 -4.65 25.92 5.92
N ALA A 157 -3.42 25.37 5.98
CA ALA A 157 -3.15 23.97 5.64
C ALA A 157 -3.89 22.99 6.57
N ASN A 158 -4.25 23.45 7.78
CA ASN A 158 -5.04 22.68 8.73
C ASN A 158 -6.56 22.93 8.63
N SER A 159 -7.00 23.84 7.75
CA SER A 159 -8.43 24.08 7.55
C SER A 159 -9.13 22.84 6.95
N PRO A 160 -10.35 22.50 7.42
CA PRO A 160 -11.13 21.42 6.85
C PRO A 160 -11.34 21.55 5.33
N GLU A 161 -11.53 22.78 4.85
CA GLU A 161 -11.77 23.08 3.43
C GLU A 161 -10.53 22.75 2.59
N PHE A 162 -9.35 23.16 3.04
CA PHE A 162 -8.10 22.82 2.35
C PHE A 162 -7.85 21.32 2.37
N ARG A 163 -7.99 20.66 3.53
CA ARG A 163 -7.80 19.20 3.63
C ARG A 163 -8.77 18.45 2.73
N GLN A 164 -10.03 18.87 2.68
CA GLN A 164 -11.02 18.28 1.79
C GLN A 164 -10.62 18.47 0.32
N PHE A 165 -10.27 19.70 -0.09
CA PHE A 165 -9.83 19.98 -1.46
C PHE A 165 -8.58 19.16 -1.83
N PHE A 166 -7.62 19.11 -0.92
CA PHE A 166 -6.38 18.35 -1.08
C PHE A 166 -6.66 16.87 -1.33
N HIS A 167 -7.44 16.22 -0.47
CA HIS A 167 -7.70 14.78 -0.58
C HIS A 167 -8.68 14.42 -1.70
N GLN A 168 -9.68 15.24 -1.99
CA GLN A 168 -10.74 14.90 -2.95
C GLN A 168 -10.45 15.35 -4.38
N HIS A 169 -9.61 16.36 -4.58
CA HIS A 169 -9.39 16.96 -5.89
C HIS A 169 -7.92 16.99 -6.28
N LEU A 170 -7.06 17.57 -5.45
CA LEU A 170 -5.67 17.78 -5.84
C LEU A 170 -4.88 16.48 -5.86
N LEU A 171 -4.88 15.73 -4.76
CA LEU A 171 -4.09 14.51 -4.62
C LEU A 171 -4.44 13.48 -5.70
N PRO A 172 -5.72 13.15 -5.99
CA PRO A 172 -6.07 12.27 -7.11
C PRO A 172 -5.56 12.76 -8.47
N ALA A 173 -5.58 14.08 -8.70
CA ALA A 173 -5.20 14.67 -9.99
C ALA A 173 -3.69 14.63 -10.25
N ILE A 174 -2.87 14.62 -9.18
CA ILE A 174 -1.41 14.61 -9.31
C ILE A 174 -0.77 13.26 -8.96
N ALA A 175 -1.50 12.35 -8.32
CA ALA A 175 -0.93 11.13 -7.71
C ALA A 175 -0.12 10.28 -8.69
N ALA A 176 -0.57 10.15 -9.95
CA ALA A 176 0.13 9.37 -10.98
C ALA A 176 1.52 9.93 -11.34
N GLU A 177 1.78 11.21 -11.07
CA GLU A 177 3.05 11.88 -11.34
C GLU A 177 3.97 11.92 -10.11
N VAL A 178 3.46 11.56 -8.93
CA VAL A 178 4.26 11.54 -7.70
C VAL A 178 5.10 10.27 -7.69
N GLU A 179 6.42 10.45 -7.68
CA GLU A 179 7.34 9.32 -7.51
C GLU A 179 7.34 8.90 -6.02
N PRO A 180 7.03 7.64 -5.69
CA PRO A 180 6.97 7.21 -4.30
C PRO A 180 8.33 7.27 -3.59
N ILE A 181 8.29 7.48 -2.27
CA ILE A 181 9.46 7.29 -1.42
C ILE A 181 9.65 5.79 -1.19
N GLY A 182 10.83 5.26 -1.53
CA GLY A 182 11.20 3.88 -1.23
C GLY A 182 11.88 3.75 0.13
N VAL A 183 11.39 2.85 0.97
CA VAL A 183 12.00 2.46 2.25
C VAL A 183 12.39 0.99 2.14
N TYR A 184 13.63 0.66 2.47
CA TYR A 184 14.16 -0.69 2.29
C TYR A 184 14.76 -1.25 3.59
N ASP A 185 14.37 -2.47 3.95
CA ASP A 185 14.96 -3.24 5.04
C ASP A 185 15.58 -4.55 4.51
N PRO A 186 16.93 -4.68 4.50
CA PRO A 186 17.61 -5.87 3.97
C PRO A 186 17.47 -7.12 4.85
N THR A 187 16.93 -7.00 6.07
CA THR A 187 16.75 -8.09 7.04
C THR A 187 15.42 -7.89 7.76
N ILE A 188 14.34 -8.01 7.00
CA ILE A 188 13.02 -7.49 7.36
C ILE A 188 12.39 -8.19 8.58
N GLY A 189 12.69 -9.47 8.83
CA GLY A 189 12.03 -10.23 9.88
C GLY A 189 10.51 -10.21 9.73
N SER A 190 9.78 -9.90 10.80
CA SER A 190 8.33 -9.65 10.77
C SER A 190 7.91 -8.37 10.04
N GLY A 191 8.86 -7.51 9.66
CA GLY A 191 8.61 -6.17 9.14
C GLY A 191 8.53 -5.08 10.19
N VAL A 192 8.76 -5.38 11.48
CA VAL A 192 8.60 -4.44 12.60
C VAL A 192 9.29 -3.09 12.39
N MET A 193 10.49 -3.07 11.79
CA MET A 193 11.22 -1.83 11.51
C MET A 193 10.52 -0.98 10.45
N LEU A 194 9.96 -1.60 9.39
CA LEU A 194 9.19 -0.92 8.37
C LEU A 194 7.83 -0.45 8.91
N LEU A 195 7.18 -1.24 9.76
CA LEU A 195 5.92 -0.88 10.41
C LEU A 195 6.11 0.30 11.36
N ALA A 196 7.19 0.32 12.14
CA ALA A 196 7.53 1.45 13.00
C ALA A 196 7.70 2.73 12.18
N TYR A 197 8.41 2.65 11.03
CA TYR A 197 8.52 3.80 10.13
C TYR A 197 7.15 4.19 9.56
N ALA A 198 6.35 3.22 9.10
CA ALA A 198 5.03 3.45 8.53
C ALA A 198 4.06 4.13 9.50
N SER A 199 4.15 3.81 10.80
CA SER A 199 3.35 4.45 11.84
C SER A 199 3.68 5.94 12.06
N MET A 200 4.85 6.39 11.62
CA MET A 200 5.25 7.80 11.64
C MET A 200 4.90 8.55 10.35
N VAL A 201 4.46 7.84 9.31
CA VAL A 201 4.08 8.44 8.02
C VAL A 201 2.62 8.91 8.09
N PRO A 202 2.29 10.12 7.62
CA PRO A 202 0.91 10.58 7.56
C PRO A 202 0.01 9.55 6.86
N ARG A 203 -1.10 9.17 7.49
CA ARG A 203 -1.97 8.09 7.03
C ARG A 203 -2.35 8.17 5.55
N TRP A 204 -2.66 9.37 5.07
CA TRP A 204 -3.00 9.61 3.66
C TRP A 204 -1.87 9.24 2.70
N ALA A 205 -0.60 9.41 3.09
CA ALA A 205 0.54 9.10 2.23
C ALA A 205 0.73 7.58 2.12
N ASN A 206 0.51 6.84 3.21
CA ASN A 206 0.46 5.37 3.19
C ASN A 206 -0.69 4.88 2.32
N ASP A 207 -1.90 5.40 2.56
CA ASP A 207 -3.10 4.96 1.86
C ASP A 207 -2.99 5.16 0.34
N TRP A 208 -2.38 6.27 -0.09
CA TRP A 208 -2.14 6.57 -1.50
C TRP A 208 -0.90 5.89 -2.10
N GLY A 209 -0.15 5.10 -1.32
CA GLY A 209 1.07 4.44 -1.80
C GLY A 209 2.20 5.41 -2.17
N MET A 210 2.19 6.61 -1.58
CA MET A 210 3.23 7.63 -1.73
C MET A 210 4.54 7.24 -1.03
N VAL A 211 4.44 6.31 -0.08
CA VAL A 211 5.59 5.60 0.50
C VAL A 211 5.44 4.11 0.17
N ARG A 212 6.53 3.50 -0.28
CA ARG A 212 6.63 2.08 -0.61
C ARG A 212 7.70 1.41 0.22
N TYR A 213 7.32 0.30 0.81
CA TYR A 213 8.06 -0.51 1.77
C TYR A 213 8.55 -1.77 1.09
N TYR A 214 9.86 -1.95 1.10
CA TYR A 214 10.53 -3.09 0.52
C TYR A 214 11.35 -3.75 1.61
N GLY A 215 11.47 -5.06 1.54
CA GLY A 215 12.50 -5.72 2.33
C GLY A 215 12.79 -7.13 1.88
N GLN A 216 13.83 -7.66 2.49
CA GLN A 216 14.41 -8.94 2.16
C GLN A 216 14.61 -9.74 3.44
N ASP A 217 14.34 -11.03 3.39
CA ASP A 217 14.77 -11.98 4.41
C ASP A 217 15.27 -13.26 3.75
N ILE A 218 16.05 -14.04 4.48
CA ILE A 218 16.42 -15.39 4.07
C ILE A 218 15.31 -16.40 4.38
N ASP A 219 14.49 -16.12 5.41
CA ASP A 219 13.37 -16.97 5.81
C ASP A 219 12.08 -16.56 5.12
N GLU A 220 11.50 -17.48 4.35
CA GLU A 220 10.22 -17.30 3.68
C GLU A 220 9.08 -16.98 4.67
N THR A 221 9.12 -17.53 5.89
CA THR A 221 8.13 -17.26 6.93
C THR A 221 8.15 -15.78 7.34
N CYS A 222 9.35 -15.21 7.50
CA CYS A 222 9.54 -13.78 7.78
C CYS A 222 9.02 -12.93 6.61
N VAL A 223 9.39 -13.27 5.38
CA VAL A 223 8.89 -12.57 4.19
C VAL A 223 7.36 -12.57 4.12
N ARG A 224 6.71 -13.70 4.37
CA ARG A 224 5.24 -13.81 4.38
C ARG A 224 4.62 -13.01 5.53
N MET A 225 5.19 -13.08 6.73
CA MET A 225 4.72 -12.34 7.89
C MET A 225 4.79 -10.82 7.66
N ALA A 226 5.92 -10.34 7.14
CA ALA A 226 6.07 -8.93 6.78
C ALA A 226 5.08 -8.48 5.71
N ARG A 227 4.79 -9.34 4.71
CA ARG A 227 3.78 -9.06 3.70
C ARG A 227 2.37 -8.97 4.30
N ILE A 228 2.01 -9.91 5.19
CA ILE A 228 0.73 -9.87 5.91
C ILE A 228 0.63 -8.58 6.72
N ASN A 229 1.64 -8.25 7.52
CA ASN A 229 1.67 -7.01 8.30
C ASN A 229 1.51 -5.77 7.41
N CYS A 230 2.19 -5.72 6.24
CA CYS A 230 2.00 -4.61 5.30
C CYS A 230 0.55 -4.48 4.82
N MET A 231 -0.13 -5.60 4.51
CA MET A 231 -1.53 -5.59 4.08
C MET A 231 -2.48 -5.20 5.21
N LEU A 232 -2.28 -5.72 6.41
CA LEU A 232 -3.08 -5.36 7.60
C LEU A 232 -3.06 -3.85 7.87
N HIS A 233 -1.91 -3.21 7.63
CA HIS A 233 -1.71 -1.77 7.80
C HIS A 233 -1.90 -0.95 6.51
N ASN A 234 -2.53 -1.53 5.48
CA ASN A 234 -2.87 -0.88 4.21
C ASN A 234 -1.69 -0.31 3.40
N LEU A 235 -0.48 -0.81 3.65
CA LEU A 235 0.74 -0.31 3.03
C LEU A 235 0.88 -0.76 1.57
N ASN A 236 1.83 -0.17 0.85
CA ASN A 236 2.17 -0.55 -0.53
C ASN A 236 0.99 -0.49 -1.53
N GLY A 237 0.08 0.45 -1.33
CA GLY A 237 -1.09 0.65 -2.19
C GLY A 237 -2.22 -0.35 -1.95
N TYR A 238 -2.14 -1.17 -0.91
CA TYR A 238 -3.22 -2.07 -0.53
C TYR A 238 -4.51 -1.29 -0.22
N ALA A 239 -4.42 -0.14 0.47
CA ALA A 239 -5.56 0.76 0.67
C ALA A 239 -6.24 1.17 -0.65
N LEU A 240 -5.47 1.53 -1.68
CA LEU A 240 -6.01 1.86 -3.00
C LEU A 240 -6.70 0.66 -3.66
N GLN A 241 -6.19 -0.56 -3.48
CA GLN A 241 -6.84 -1.76 -4.00
C GLN A 241 -8.21 -1.98 -3.34
N ILE A 242 -8.30 -1.82 -2.02
CA ILE A 242 -9.56 -1.93 -1.27
C ILE A 242 -10.54 -0.80 -1.65
N ALA A 243 -10.06 0.44 -1.77
CA ALA A 243 -10.88 1.57 -2.19
C ALA A 243 -11.41 1.37 -3.63
N ARG A 244 -10.56 0.91 -4.55
CA ARG A 244 -10.94 0.57 -5.92
C ARG A 244 -11.98 -0.54 -5.94
N ALA A 245 -11.78 -1.62 -5.19
CA ALA A 245 -12.74 -2.72 -5.07
C ALA A 245 -14.11 -2.24 -4.57
N THR A 246 -14.12 -1.40 -3.53
CA THR A 246 -15.34 -0.80 -2.98
C THR A 246 -16.07 0.03 -4.04
N TRP A 247 -15.34 0.88 -4.76
CA TRP A 247 -15.90 1.67 -5.85
C TRP A 247 -16.49 0.78 -6.96
N ARG A 248 -15.74 -0.23 -7.41
CA ARG A 248 -16.19 -1.18 -8.44
C ARG A 248 -17.47 -1.90 -8.02
N GLY A 249 -17.54 -2.38 -6.78
CA GLY A 249 -18.73 -3.05 -6.27
C GLY A 249 -19.94 -2.13 -6.20
N ASN A 250 -19.75 -0.87 -5.78
CA ASN A 250 -20.82 0.14 -5.80
C ASN A 250 -21.31 0.46 -7.22
N GLN A 251 -20.42 0.49 -8.21
CA GLN A 251 -20.83 0.63 -9.62
C GLN A 251 -21.66 -0.56 -10.09
N ARG A 252 -21.25 -1.79 -9.79
CA ARG A 252 -22.02 -3.00 -10.13
C ARG A 252 -23.40 -3.00 -9.46
N ARG A 253 -23.47 -2.60 -8.18
CA ARG A 253 -24.75 -2.45 -7.46
C ARG A 253 -25.67 -1.43 -8.13
N ALA A 254 -25.11 -0.35 -8.69
CA ALA A 254 -25.84 0.65 -9.44
C ALA A 254 -26.22 0.20 -10.87
N GLY A 255 -25.86 -1.01 -11.29
CA GLY A 255 -26.10 -1.52 -12.64
C GLY A 255 -25.10 -1.04 -13.69
N ASN A 256 -24.00 -0.41 -13.27
CA ASN A 256 -22.94 0.05 -14.16
C ASN A 256 -21.86 -1.03 -14.33
N ASP A 257 -21.20 -1.01 -15.49
CA ASP A 257 -20.01 -1.82 -15.72
C ASP A 257 -18.74 -1.03 -15.35
N PRO A 258 -18.10 -1.30 -14.20
CA PRO A 258 -16.89 -0.58 -13.78
C PRO A 258 -15.71 -0.81 -14.72
N ASP A 259 -15.65 -1.94 -15.42
CA ASP A 259 -14.56 -2.26 -16.34
C ASP A 259 -14.68 -1.40 -17.61
N ALA A 260 -15.88 -1.25 -18.14
CA ALA A 260 -16.17 -0.33 -19.23
C ALA A 260 -15.90 1.14 -18.85
N ILE A 261 -16.24 1.54 -17.61
CA ILE A 261 -15.96 2.90 -17.12
C ILE A 261 -14.44 3.16 -17.10
N LEU A 262 -13.66 2.25 -16.50
CA LEU A 262 -12.21 2.41 -16.40
C LEU A 262 -11.53 2.41 -17.77
N ALA A 263 -11.96 1.52 -18.68
CA ALA A 263 -11.43 1.47 -20.05
C ALA A 263 -11.69 2.78 -20.83
N ALA A 264 -12.83 3.44 -20.59
CA ALA A 264 -13.11 4.73 -21.19
C ALA A 264 -12.13 5.82 -20.73
N PHE A 265 -11.64 5.76 -19.48
CA PHE A 265 -10.61 6.70 -18.99
C PHE A 265 -9.23 6.45 -19.63
N GLU A 266 -8.81 5.19 -19.78
CA GLU A 266 -7.54 4.85 -20.44
C GLU A 266 -7.52 5.33 -21.91
N LEU A 267 -8.66 5.21 -22.62
CA LEU A 267 -8.82 5.71 -23.99
C LEU A 267 -8.74 7.25 -24.07
N VAL A 268 -9.26 7.98 -23.07
CA VAL A 268 -9.20 9.44 -23.03
C VAL A 268 -7.79 9.95 -22.70
N THR A 269 -7.01 9.19 -21.91
CA THR A 269 -5.60 9.53 -21.65
C THR A 269 -4.67 9.21 -22.80
N THR A 270 -5.14 8.43 -23.79
CA THR A 270 -4.41 8.07 -25.01
C THR A 270 -4.95 8.86 -26.22
N ASP A 271 -4.91 10.19 -26.18
CA ASP A 271 -5.22 11.02 -27.36
C ASP A 271 -4.19 10.72 -28.50
N PRO A 272 -4.61 10.33 -29.73
CA PRO A 272 -3.75 9.90 -30.84
C PRO A 272 -2.87 10.98 -31.48
N GLN A 273 -2.72 12.16 -30.89
CA GLN A 273 -2.02 13.30 -31.50
C GLN A 273 -0.52 13.31 -31.18
N THR A 274 0.20 12.20 -31.40
CA THR A 274 1.64 12.27 -31.70
C THR A 274 2.01 11.32 -32.84
N HIS A 275 2.55 11.92 -33.90
CA HIS A 275 3.23 11.32 -35.06
C HIS A 275 2.39 10.92 -36.29
N THR A 276 1.86 11.93 -37.00
CA THR A 276 2.08 12.00 -38.45
C THR A 276 3.51 12.48 -38.70
N GLY A 277 4.41 11.59 -39.08
CA GLY A 277 5.79 11.92 -39.43
C GLY A 277 6.58 10.68 -39.78
N GLU A 278 6.82 10.50 -41.07
CA GLU A 278 7.61 9.43 -41.66
C GLU A 278 9.04 9.35 -41.08
N GLY A 279 9.57 8.12 -40.97
CA GLY A 279 11.00 7.87 -41.04
C GLY A 279 11.64 7.25 -39.79
N SER A 280 11.80 5.92 -39.79
CA SER A 280 13.10 5.26 -39.61
C SER A 280 12.90 3.76 -39.48
N ALA A 281 13.41 3.03 -40.47
CA ALA A 281 13.57 1.59 -40.44
C ALA A 281 14.56 1.14 -39.35
N ASP A 282 14.49 -0.16 -39.04
CA ASP A 282 15.53 -1.00 -38.44
C ASP A 282 16.04 -0.67 -37.03
N LEU A 283 15.45 -1.34 -36.02
CA LEU A 283 16.18 -1.80 -34.84
C LEU A 283 15.74 -3.22 -34.48
N ASN A 284 16.08 -4.16 -35.36
CA ASN A 284 16.10 -5.59 -35.05
C ASN A 284 17.51 -6.12 -35.35
N ARG A 285 18.44 -5.92 -34.42
CA ARG A 285 19.68 -6.72 -34.29
C ARG A 285 20.45 -6.38 -33.02
N ALA A 286 20.89 -7.47 -32.37
CA ALA A 286 21.94 -7.58 -31.35
C ALA A 286 21.49 -7.70 -29.89
N GLN A 287 21.14 -8.95 -29.50
CA GLN A 287 21.66 -9.52 -28.25
C GLN A 287 23.13 -9.92 -28.47
N PRO A 288 24.00 -9.76 -27.46
CA PRO A 288 25.05 -10.73 -27.19
C PRO A 288 24.78 -11.48 -25.90
N ALA A 289 24.98 -12.80 -25.98
CA ALA A 289 25.01 -13.73 -24.87
C ALA A 289 26.09 -13.34 -23.85
N LEU A 290 25.74 -13.45 -22.57
CA LEU A 290 26.70 -13.47 -21.47
C LEU A 290 27.30 -14.88 -21.39
N ALA A 291 28.63 -14.93 -21.41
CA ALA A 291 29.44 -16.06 -20.98
C ALA A 291 29.69 -15.95 -19.47
#